data_AF-A0A3A5ALN7-F1
#
_entry.id   AF-A0A3A5ALN7-F1
#
_cell.length_a   1.000
_cell.length_b   1.000
_cell.length_c   1.000
_cell.angle_alpha   90.00
_cell.angle_beta   90.00
_cell.angle_gamma   90.00
#
_symmetry.space_group_name_H-M   'P 1'
#
loop_
_entity.id
_entity.type
_entity.pdbx_description
1 polymer ?
#
loop_
_entity_poly.entity_id
_entity_poly.type
_entity_poly.pdbx_seq_one_letter_code
_entity_poly.pdbx_strand_id
1 'polypeptide(L)'
;MDRVEFTAPNSKFRPKLSAWVRDLKEQDAKAPQITSDLLNNLQSSIPDRSPREKQIKLLRSIERKTKYPGQIIELNWKYDFPLAWASNYEEFLYYINSLHDRGFLSNEMTSGLSSVTITADGWDYLEKLERHMEERTQAFVAMSFSENLKGIWEGPIKNAITKAGYTPHRVDAEPHIDRIDVKIISEIKNSRFVVADITEQKRGVYFEAGYALGMGLPVIWCVRKDDLENAHFDTRQYNHIVWETEDYLEDQLYHFICAIIGKGKVS
;
A
#
# COMPACT_ATOMS: atom_id res chain seq x y z
N MET A 1 -7.68 -42.69 -3.04
CA MET A 1 -8.00 -41.66 -2.04
C MET A 1 -6.67 -41.07 -1.62
N ASP A 2 -6.19 -40.09 -2.39
CA ASP A 2 -4.89 -39.51 -2.16
C ASP A 2 -5.00 -38.50 -1.02
N ARG A 3 -4.27 -38.78 0.07
CA ARG A 3 -4.08 -37.84 1.17
C ARG A 3 -3.24 -36.69 0.63
N VAL A 4 -3.84 -35.51 0.51
CA VAL A 4 -3.11 -34.27 0.33
C VAL A 4 -2.35 -34.01 1.63
N GLU A 5 -1.04 -34.26 1.63
CA GLU A 5 -0.15 -33.85 2.70
C GLU A 5 -0.05 -32.32 2.70
N PHE A 6 -0.64 -31.70 3.73
CA PHE A 6 -0.57 -30.28 3.97
C PHE A 6 0.83 -29.96 4.55
N THR A 7 1.74 -29.47 3.71
CA THR A 7 2.99 -28.89 4.20
C THR A 7 2.62 -27.64 4.99
N ALA A 8 2.96 -27.62 6.28
CA ALA A 8 2.66 -26.49 7.14
C ALA A 8 3.26 -25.20 6.53
N PRO A 9 2.49 -24.10 6.42
CA PRO A 9 3.02 -22.85 5.92
C PRO A 9 4.24 -22.43 6.76
N ASN A 10 5.31 -22.02 6.06
CA ASN A 10 6.60 -21.64 6.62
C ASN A 10 6.43 -20.76 7.88
N SER A 11 7.23 -20.97 8.94
CA SER A 11 7.00 -20.34 10.26
C SER A 11 6.98 -18.80 10.20
N LYS A 12 7.69 -18.21 9.23
CA LYS A 12 7.71 -16.76 8.96
C LYS A 12 6.51 -16.25 8.15
N PHE A 13 5.78 -17.11 7.47
CA PHE A 13 4.65 -16.73 6.62
C PHE A 13 3.36 -16.54 7.41
N ARG A 14 3.13 -17.34 8.47
CA ARG A 14 1.91 -17.24 9.30
C ARG A 14 1.71 -15.85 9.93
N PRO A 15 2.73 -15.22 10.55
CA PRO A 15 2.61 -13.86 11.10
C PRO A 15 2.22 -12.80 10.04
N LYS A 16 2.85 -12.90 8.86
CA LYS A 16 2.60 -12.00 7.72
C LYS A 16 1.18 -12.13 7.20
N LEU A 17 0.69 -13.37 7.06
CA LEU A 17 -0.69 -13.64 6.63
C LEU A 17 -1.69 -13.10 7.66
N SER A 18 -1.44 -13.30 8.96
CA SER A 18 -2.30 -12.75 10.02
C SER A 18 -2.33 -11.22 10.01
N ALA A 19 -1.18 -10.57 9.77
CA ALA A 19 -1.11 -9.11 9.67
C ALA A 19 -1.88 -8.59 8.44
N TRP A 20 -1.71 -9.25 7.29
CA TRP A 20 -2.42 -8.91 6.06
C TRP A 20 -3.94 -9.04 6.19
N VAL A 21 -4.45 -10.16 6.73
CA VAL A 21 -5.88 -10.35 6.97
C VAL A 21 -6.43 -9.30 7.96
N ARG A 22 -5.62 -8.90 8.94
CA ARG A 22 -6.02 -7.90 9.94
C ARG A 22 -6.07 -6.49 9.35
N ASP A 23 -5.10 -6.11 8.51
CA ASP A 23 -5.12 -4.85 7.75
C ASP A 23 -6.39 -4.76 6.89
N LEU A 24 -6.79 -5.84 6.19
CA LEU A 24 -8.02 -5.86 5.38
C LEU A 24 -9.29 -5.68 6.22
N LYS A 25 -9.35 -6.32 7.40
CA LYS A 25 -10.48 -6.18 8.31
C LYS A 25 -10.55 -4.79 8.96
N GLU A 26 -9.41 -4.17 9.24
CA GLU A 26 -9.36 -2.80 9.77
C GLU A 26 -9.74 -1.74 8.72
N GLN A 27 -9.69 -2.08 7.42
CA GLN A 27 -10.11 -1.22 6.30
C GLN A 27 -11.55 -1.47 5.84
N ASP A 28 -12.34 -2.24 6.61
CA ASP A 28 -13.72 -2.63 6.29
C ASP A 28 -13.86 -3.35 4.92
N ALA A 29 -12.77 -3.93 4.43
CA ALA A 29 -12.76 -4.71 3.19
C ALA A 29 -13.35 -6.11 3.44
N LYS A 30 -14.09 -6.65 2.46
CA LYS A 30 -14.61 -8.02 2.50
C LYS A 30 -13.44 -9.00 2.65
N ALA A 31 -13.46 -9.80 3.72
CA ALA A 31 -12.41 -10.79 3.97
C ALA A 31 -12.31 -11.77 2.78
N PRO A 32 -11.13 -11.94 2.16
CA PRO A 32 -10.98 -12.79 0.99
C PRO A 32 -11.18 -14.26 1.35
N GLN A 33 -11.73 -15.06 0.43
CA GLN A 33 -11.75 -16.51 0.60
C GLN A 33 -10.33 -17.07 0.51
N ILE A 34 -9.86 -17.69 1.59
CA ILE A 34 -8.52 -18.26 1.66
C ILE A 34 -8.51 -19.62 0.95
N THR A 35 -8.06 -19.65 -0.30
CA THR A 35 -7.82 -20.89 -1.07
C THR A 35 -6.33 -21.28 -1.02
N SER A 36 -6.03 -22.56 -1.26
CA SER A 36 -4.66 -23.08 -1.28
C SER A 36 -3.77 -22.37 -2.32
N ASP A 37 -4.34 -21.99 -3.46
CA ASP A 37 -3.64 -21.27 -4.53
C ASP A 37 -3.34 -19.82 -4.13
N LEU A 38 -4.26 -19.15 -3.42
CA LEU A 38 -4.05 -17.82 -2.87
C LEU A 38 -2.93 -17.81 -1.81
N LEU A 39 -2.83 -18.85 -0.98
CA LEU A 39 -1.79 -18.96 0.04
C LEU A 39 -0.37 -19.08 -0.55
N ASN A 40 -0.21 -19.85 -1.62
CA ASN A 40 1.07 -20.01 -2.31
C ASN A 40 1.51 -18.71 -3.01
N ASN A 41 0.56 -17.96 -3.59
CA ASN A 41 0.83 -16.67 -4.23
C ASN A 41 1.11 -15.55 -3.22
N LEU A 42 0.46 -15.56 -2.05
CA LEU A 42 0.69 -14.59 -0.96
C LEU A 42 2.07 -14.76 -0.31
N GLN A 43 2.59 -15.97 -0.20
CA GLN A 43 3.90 -16.21 0.41
C GLN A 43 5.05 -15.52 -0.35
N SER A 44 4.90 -15.37 -1.66
CA SER A 44 5.90 -14.77 -2.55
C SER A 44 5.72 -13.27 -2.76
N SER A 45 4.57 -12.70 -2.40
CA SER A 45 4.17 -11.32 -2.74
C SER A 45 4.05 -10.37 -1.54
N ILE A 46 4.08 -10.88 -0.30
CA ILE A 46 4.06 -10.00 0.88
C ILE A 46 5.46 -9.39 1.12
N PRO A 47 5.62 -8.06 0.95
CA PRO A 47 6.91 -7.38 1.09
C PRO A 47 7.45 -7.47 2.53
N ASP A 48 8.78 -7.57 2.65
CA ASP A 48 9.46 -7.37 3.92
C ASP A 48 9.46 -5.89 4.27
N ARG A 49 8.85 -5.55 5.41
CA ARG A 49 8.80 -4.18 5.92
C ARG A 49 10.00 -3.89 6.81
N SER A 50 10.55 -2.70 6.66
CA SER A 50 11.60 -2.18 7.53
C SER A 50 11.11 -2.01 8.98
N PRO A 51 12.00 -2.03 9.99
CA PRO A 51 11.62 -1.80 11.38
C PRO A 51 10.87 -0.48 11.61
N ARG A 52 11.22 0.57 10.86
CA ARG A 52 10.56 1.88 10.94
C ARG A 52 9.11 1.82 10.46
N GLU A 53 8.85 1.15 9.33
CA GLU A 53 7.49 0.99 8.79
C GLU A 53 6.61 0.19 9.74
N LYS A 54 7.16 -0.85 10.38
CA LYS A 54 6.47 -1.65 11.39
C LYS A 54 6.11 -0.83 12.64
N GLN A 55 7.02 0.03 13.11
CA GLN A 55 6.73 0.97 14.20
C GLN A 55 5.61 1.96 13.85
N ILE A 56 5.64 2.53 12.64
CA ILE A 56 4.58 3.45 12.17
C ILE A 56 3.24 2.72 12.07
N LYS A 57 3.23 1.49 11.54
CA LYS A 57 2.04 0.65 11.48
C LYS A 57 1.46 0.40 12.86
N LEU A 58 2.29 0.03 13.85
CA LEU A 58 1.85 -0.12 15.23
C LEU A 58 1.23 1.16 15.78
N LEU A 59 1.91 2.29 15.64
CA LEU A 59 1.43 3.57 16.15
C LEU A 59 0.07 3.97 15.53
N ARG A 60 -0.09 3.79 14.21
CA ARG A 60 -1.37 4.02 13.51
C ARG A 60 -2.46 3.03 13.92
N SER A 61 -2.11 1.78 14.22
CA SER A 61 -3.07 0.78 14.71
C SER A 61 -3.59 1.14 16.12
N ILE A 62 -2.76 1.77 16.95
CA ILE A 62 -3.18 2.30 18.26
C ILE A 62 -4.05 3.55 18.07
N GLU A 63 -3.66 4.46 17.18
CA GLU A 63 -4.41 5.66 16.82
C GLU A 63 -5.84 5.33 16.39
N ARG A 64 -6.02 4.38 15.46
CA ARG A 64 -7.37 3.95 15.00
C ARG A 64 -8.26 3.42 16.11
N LYS A 65 -7.68 2.86 17.17
CA LYS A 65 -8.41 2.36 18.35
C LYS A 65 -8.67 3.46 19.40
N THR A 66 -7.99 4.59 19.27
CA THR A 66 -8.05 5.73 20.19
C THR A 66 -9.18 6.67 19.78
N LYS A 67 -10.12 6.92 20.70
CA LYS A 67 -11.27 7.81 20.50
C LYS A 67 -10.98 9.25 20.88
N TYR A 68 -10.06 9.47 21.82
CA TYR A 68 -9.62 10.78 22.27
C TYR A 68 -8.16 10.71 22.78
N PRO A 69 -7.36 11.77 22.62
CA PRO A 69 -6.00 11.82 23.12
C PRO A 69 -5.92 11.51 24.62
N GLY A 70 -4.93 10.71 25.03
CA GLY A 70 -4.76 10.27 26.42
C GLY A 70 -5.54 9.00 26.80
N GLN A 71 -6.35 8.44 25.90
CA GLN A 71 -7.01 7.15 26.14
C GLN A 71 -5.99 6.01 26.24
N ILE A 72 -6.13 5.17 27.27
CA ILE A 72 -5.37 3.93 27.42
C ILE A 72 -5.93 2.86 26.48
N ILE A 73 -5.05 2.22 25.72
CA ILE A 73 -5.34 1.08 24.86
C ILE A 73 -4.65 -0.16 25.41
N GLU A 74 -5.43 -1.20 25.67
CA GLU A 74 -4.92 -2.50 26.08
C GLU A 74 -4.51 -3.33 24.86
N LEU A 75 -3.25 -3.75 24.81
CA LEU A 75 -2.70 -4.61 23.76
C LEU A 75 -2.28 -5.95 24.35
N ASN A 76 -2.75 -7.04 23.77
CA ASN A 76 -2.29 -8.38 24.14
C ASN A 76 -1.12 -8.79 23.25
N TRP A 77 0.11 -8.63 23.75
CA TRP A 77 1.35 -9.01 23.04
C TRP A 77 1.37 -10.43 22.41
N LYS A 78 0.61 -11.40 22.93
CA LYS A 78 0.54 -12.76 22.38
C LYS A 78 -0.32 -12.85 21.12
N TYR A 79 -1.30 -11.97 20.95
CA TYR A 79 -2.28 -12.04 19.86
C TYR A 79 -2.30 -10.79 18.97
N ASP A 80 -1.78 -9.67 19.45
CA ASP A 80 -1.79 -8.37 18.77
C ASP A 80 -0.48 -8.04 18.05
N PHE A 81 0.55 -8.89 18.13
CA PHE A 81 1.77 -8.74 17.33
C PHE A 81 1.55 -8.53 15.82
N PRO A 82 0.49 -9.07 15.18
CA PRO A 82 0.22 -8.78 13.77
C PRO A 82 -0.13 -7.30 13.49
N LEU A 83 -0.61 -6.53 14.47
CA LEU A 83 -0.91 -5.10 14.31
C LEU A 83 0.31 -4.27 13.90
N ALA A 84 1.50 -4.71 14.29
CA ALA A 84 2.77 -4.09 13.94
C ALA A 84 3.46 -4.76 12.75
N TRP A 85 2.83 -5.76 12.12
CA TRP A 85 3.51 -6.65 11.18
C TRP A 85 4.77 -7.31 11.78
N ALA A 86 4.75 -7.55 13.10
CA ALA A 86 5.80 -8.26 13.80
C ALA A 86 5.71 -9.77 13.50
N SER A 87 6.86 -10.42 13.53
CA SER A 87 7.05 -11.85 13.26
C SER A 87 6.70 -12.71 14.47
N ASN A 88 6.79 -12.14 15.67
CA ASN A 88 6.49 -12.78 16.95
C ASN A 88 6.21 -11.72 18.03
N TYR A 89 5.88 -12.18 19.24
CA TYR A 89 5.60 -11.28 20.37
C TYR A 89 6.85 -10.51 20.86
N GLU A 90 8.06 -11.05 20.68
CA GLU A 90 9.32 -10.40 21.10
C GLU A 90 9.61 -9.18 20.23
N GLU A 91 9.44 -9.29 18.91
CA GLU A 91 9.57 -8.18 17.97
C GLU A 91 8.50 -7.11 18.24
N PHE A 92 7.29 -7.52 18.60
CA PHE A 92 6.21 -6.60 18.96
C PHE A 92 6.52 -5.81 20.24
N LEU A 93 7.00 -6.49 21.29
CA LEU A 93 7.47 -5.87 22.52
C LEU A 93 8.58 -4.87 22.25
N TYR A 94 9.55 -5.26 21.43
CA TYR A 94 10.63 -4.38 21.03
C TYR A 94 10.08 -3.09 20.40
N TYR A 95 9.08 -3.18 19.53
CA TYR A 95 8.47 -1.98 18.95
C TYR A 95 7.68 -1.12 19.93
N ILE A 96 6.95 -1.71 20.88
CA ILE A 96 6.28 -0.95 21.95
C ILE A 96 7.33 -0.18 22.77
N ASN A 97 8.37 -0.85 23.23
CA ASN A 97 9.43 -0.24 24.04
C ASN A 97 10.21 0.81 23.22
N SER A 98 10.53 0.52 21.97
CA SER A 98 11.22 1.46 21.08
C SER A 98 10.40 2.73 20.84
N LEU A 99 9.07 2.62 20.68
CA LEU A 99 8.18 3.77 20.57
C LEU A 99 8.06 4.54 21.89
N HIS A 100 8.09 3.84 23.03
CA HIS A 100 8.15 4.46 24.36
C HIS A 100 9.44 5.26 24.57
N ASP A 101 10.59 4.67 24.28
CA ASP A 101 11.90 5.31 24.48
C ASP A 101 12.10 6.53 23.57
N ARG A 102 11.39 6.57 22.44
CA ARG A 102 11.34 7.72 21.51
C ARG A 102 10.32 8.78 21.92
N GLY A 103 9.62 8.57 23.04
CA GLY A 103 8.62 9.49 23.57
C GLY A 103 7.29 9.50 22.83
N PHE A 104 7.04 8.56 21.90
CA PHE A 104 5.80 8.51 21.11
C PHE A 104 4.67 7.74 21.79
N LEU A 105 5.03 6.83 22.70
CA LEU A 105 4.08 6.09 23.54
C LEU A 105 4.46 6.24 25.01
N SER A 106 3.45 6.22 25.88
CA SER A 106 3.61 5.80 27.27
C SER A 106 3.16 4.35 27.35
N ASN A 107 3.89 3.49 28.06
CA ASN A 107 3.46 2.12 28.29
C ASN A 107 3.60 1.72 29.77
N GLU A 108 2.62 0.96 30.24
CA GLU A 108 2.70 0.23 31.49
C GLU A 108 2.51 -1.26 31.17
N MET A 109 3.46 -2.08 31.63
CA MET A 109 3.43 -3.52 31.41
C MET A 109 2.79 -4.20 32.60
N THR A 110 1.67 -4.90 32.36
CA THR A 110 1.07 -5.79 33.36
C THR A 110 1.04 -7.20 32.80
N SER A 111 1.15 -8.22 33.65
CA SER A 111 1.34 -9.63 33.24
C SER A 111 0.46 -10.08 32.07
N GLY A 112 1.00 -10.06 30.85
CA GLY A 112 0.28 -10.51 29.66
C GLY A 112 -0.30 -9.41 28.76
N LEU A 113 -0.28 -8.15 29.19
CA LEU A 113 -0.94 -7.00 28.56
C LEU A 113 -0.02 -5.78 28.59
N SER A 114 -0.07 -4.98 27.54
CA SER A 114 0.59 -3.68 27.49
C SER A 114 -0.49 -2.60 27.41
N SER A 115 -0.62 -1.82 28.48
CA SER A 115 -1.44 -0.62 28.52
C SER A 115 -0.64 0.49 27.86
N VAL A 116 -1.04 0.94 26.66
CA VAL A 116 -0.32 1.95 25.90
C VAL A 116 -1.17 3.21 25.69
N THR A 117 -0.53 4.37 25.69
CA THR A 117 -1.17 5.67 25.42
C THR A 117 -0.29 6.45 24.44
N ILE A 118 -0.89 7.07 23.41
CA ILE A 118 -0.16 7.96 22.50
C ILE A 118 0.10 9.28 23.22
N THR A 119 1.36 9.69 23.28
CA THR A 119 1.81 10.94 23.90
C THR A 119 1.60 12.14 22.96
N ALA A 120 1.79 13.36 23.48
CA ALA A 120 1.77 14.57 22.65
C ALA A 120 2.76 14.48 21.46
N ASP A 121 4.01 14.08 21.72
CA ASP A 121 5.02 13.91 20.67
C ASP A 121 4.66 12.80 19.66
N GLY A 122 3.94 11.77 20.12
CA GLY A 122 3.41 10.71 19.27
C GLY A 122 2.34 11.23 18.30
N TRP A 123 1.43 12.08 18.77
CA TRP A 123 0.44 12.75 17.94
C TRP A 123 1.10 13.71 16.94
N ASP A 124 2.02 14.55 17.39
CA ASP A 124 2.80 15.45 16.51
C ASP A 124 3.52 14.67 15.40
N TYR A 125 4.07 13.50 15.72
CA TYR A 125 4.74 12.64 14.75
C TYR A 125 3.75 12.05 13.73
N LEU A 126 2.58 11.58 14.16
CA LEU A 126 1.52 11.10 13.28
C LEU A 126 1.01 12.21 12.35
N GLU A 127 0.73 13.39 12.89
CA GLU A 127 0.31 14.55 12.10
C GLU A 127 1.39 14.99 11.11
N LYS A 128 2.67 14.99 11.50
CA LYS A 128 3.78 15.29 10.57
C LYS A 128 3.84 14.29 9.43
N LEU A 129 3.63 13.01 9.70
CA LEU A 129 3.60 11.97 8.66
C LEU A 129 2.40 12.15 7.72
N GLU A 130 1.24 12.52 8.26
CA GLU A 130 0.06 12.84 7.44
C GLU A 130 0.28 14.08 6.60
N ARG A 131 0.78 15.17 7.17
CA ARG A 131 1.11 16.41 6.45
C ARG A 131 2.10 16.19 5.31
N HIS A 132 3.16 15.42 5.54
CA HIS A 132 4.11 15.07 4.46
C HIS A 132 3.46 14.25 3.34
N MET A 133 2.39 13.51 3.64
CA MET A 133 1.63 12.78 2.64
C MET A 133 0.57 13.66 1.97
N GLU A 134 -0.05 14.61 2.68
CA GLU A 134 -1.00 15.59 2.13
C GLU A 134 -0.33 16.65 1.25
N GLU A 135 0.92 17.00 1.53
CA GLU A 135 1.72 17.92 0.72
C GLU A 135 2.16 17.29 -0.61
N ARG A 136 2.12 15.96 -0.72
CA ARG A 136 2.43 15.28 -1.98
C ARG A 136 1.24 15.41 -2.92
N THR A 137 1.44 16.16 -3.99
CA THR A 137 0.47 16.27 -5.08
C THR A 137 0.79 15.32 -6.24
N GLN A 138 1.98 14.72 -6.27
CA GLN A 138 2.39 13.90 -7.41
C GLN A 138 1.63 12.58 -7.50
N ALA A 139 1.14 12.25 -8.69
CA ALA A 139 0.65 10.93 -9.05
C ALA A 139 1.62 10.30 -10.05
N PHE A 140 2.32 9.24 -9.63
CA PHE A 140 3.22 8.53 -10.54
C PHE A 140 2.40 7.72 -11.53
N VAL A 141 2.78 7.73 -12.80
CA VAL A 141 2.12 6.97 -13.87
C VAL A 141 3.10 5.97 -14.45
N ALA A 142 2.79 4.70 -14.26
CA ALA A 142 3.50 3.56 -14.83
C ALA A 142 2.70 3.05 -16.03
N MET A 143 3.25 3.15 -17.25
CA MET A 143 2.59 2.67 -18.47
C MET A 143 3.59 2.41 -19.60
N SER A 144 3.16 1.73 -20.67
CA SER A 144 4.00 1.58 -21.88
C SER A 144 4.29 2.92 -22.56
N PHE A 145 5.51 3.04 -23.12
CA PHE A 145 5.94 4.18 -23.94
C PHE A 145 5.65 4.00 -25.44
N SER A 146 4.84 3.00 -25.82
CA SER A 146 4.48 2.80 -27.22
C SER A 146 3.69 3.99 -27.76
N GLU A 147 3.85 4.27 -29.05
CA GLU A 147 3.14 5.37 -29.71
C GLU A 147 1.61 5.19 -29.61
N ASN A 148 1.14 3.94 -29.56
CA ASN A 148 -0.28 3.60 -29.41
C ASN A 148 -0.90 4.08 -28.09
N LEU A 149 -0.12 4.22 -27.02
CA LEU A 149 -0.60 4.71 -25.73
C LEU A 149 -0.19 6.15 -25.44
N LYS A 150 0.49 6.82 -26.38
CA LYS A 150 0.89 8.20 -26.20
C LYS A 150 -0.31 9.14 -26.07
N GLY A 151 -1.34 8.96 -26.89
CA GLY A 151 -2.60 9.70 -26.77
C GLY A 151 -3.29 9.47 -25.42
N ILE A 152 -3.27 8.23 -24.93
CA ILE A 152 -3.82 7.84 -23.62
C ILE A 152 -3.09 8.55 -22.47
N TRP A 153 -1.76 8.66 -22.57
CA TRP A 153 -0.97 9.42 -21.61
C TRP A 153 -1.26 10.93 -21.68
N GLU A 154 -1.19 11.51 -22.89
CA GLU A 154 -1.27 12.96 -23.09
C GLU A 154 -2.67 13.52 -22.85
N GLY A 155 -3.71 12.71 -23.03
CA GLY A 155 -5.10 13.06 -22.80
C GLY A 155 -5.65 12.50 -21.49
N PRO A 156 -6.40 11.38 -21.52
CA PRO A 156 -7.30 10.97 -20.44
C PRO A 156 -6.61 10.77 -19.09
N ILE A 157 -5.39 10.20 -19.05
CA ILE A 157 -4.67 9.98 -17.78
C ILE A 157 -4.24 11.31 -17.16
N LYS A 158 -3.56 12.18 -17.91
CA LYS A 158 -3.13 13.50 -17.41
C LYS A 158 -4.32 14.36 -16.99
N ASN A 159 -5.37 14.39 -17.81
CA ASN A 159 -6.57 15.17 -17.55
C ASN A 159 -7.26 14.73 -16.27
N ALA A 160 -7.49 13.42 -16.09
CA ALA A 160 -8.16 12.88 -14.91
C ALA A 160 -7.41 13.21 -13.61
N ILE A 161 -6.08 13.01 -13.61
CA ILE A 161 -5.22 13.30 -12.45
C ILE A 161 -5.23 14.80 -12.12
N THR A 162 -5.07 15.65 -13.14
CA THR A 162 -5.05 17.11 -12.98
C THR A 162 -6.40 17.63 -12.49
N LYS A 163 -7.51 17.15 -13.08
CA LYS A 163 -8.89 17.46 -12.68
C LYS A 163 -9.18 17.04 -11.24
N ALA A 164 -8.53 15.99 -10.75
CA ALA A 164 -8.63 15.55 -9.35
C ALA A 164 -7.77 16.37 -8.37
N GLY A 165 -6.98 17.35 -8.84
CA GLY A 165 -6.14 18.23 -8.02
C GLY A 165 -4.75 17.67 -7.73
N TYR A 166 -4.23 16.79 -8.59
CA TYR A 166 -2.91 16.17 -8.46
C TYR A 166 -2.03 16.48 -9.68
N THR A 167 -0.73 16.28 -9.54
CA THR A 167 0.26 16.52 -10.59
C THR A 167 0.67 15.19 -11.23
N PRO A 168 0.28 14.90 -12.49
CA PRO A 168 0.67 13.66 -13.16
C PRO A 168 2.18 13.66 -13.45
N HIS A 169 2.85 12.56 -13.13
CA HIS A 169 4.28 12.39 -13.37
C HIS A 169 4.57 11.01 -13.98
N ARG A 170 5.21 10.99 -15.15
CA ARG A 170 5.74 9.78 -15.79
C ARG A 170 7.21 10.01 -16.08
N VAL A 171 8.06 9.05 -15.73
CA VAL A 171 9.49 9.14 -16.05
C VAL A 171 9.69 8.70 -17.49
N ASP A 172 10.00 9.63 -18.40
CA ASP A 172 10.29 9.25 -19.79
C ASP A 172 11.58 8.44 -19.91
N ALA A 173 11.60 7.49 -20.85
CA ALA A 173 12.74 6.63 -21.11
C ALA A 173 13.89 7.41 -21.77
N GLU A 174 14.88 7.83 -20.98
CA GLU A 174 16.18 8.24 -21.53
C GLU A 174 17.08 7.00 -21.75
N PRO A 175 18.03 7.01 -22.71
CA PRO A 175 18.75 5.79 -23.13
C PRO A 175 19.85 5.28 -22.17
N HIS A 176 19.89 5.66 -20.89
CA HIS A 176 21.04 5.37 -20.01
C HIS A 176 20.67 4.50 -18.80
N ILE A 177 21.11 3.24 -18.88
CA ILE A 177 20.54 2.02 -18.29
C ILE A 177 20.73 1.80 -16.77
N ASP A 178 21.41 2.68 -16.02
CA ASP A 178 21.58 2.47 -14.56
C ASP A 178 20.96 3.55 -13.66
N ARG A 179 20.59 4.73 -14.21
CA ARG A 179 20.07 5.86 -13.41
C ARG A 179 18.55 5.96 -13.39
N ILE A 180 17.88 5.30 -14.34
CA ILE A 180 16.43 5.37 -14.52
C ILE A 180 15.73 4.67 -13.36
N ASP A 181 16.21 3.50 -12.94
CA ASP A 181 15.60 2.73 -11.86
C ASP A 181 15.62 3.49 -10.52
N VAL A 182 16.73 4.17 -10.22
CA VAL A 182 16.85 5.02 -9.02
C VAL A 182 15.89 6.20 -9.09
N LYS A 183 15.76 6.83 -10.27
CA LYS A 183 14.81 7.93 -10.48
C LYS A 183 13.37 7.45 -10.32
N ILE A 184 12.98 6.35 -10.98
CA ILE A 184 11.65 5.75 -10.86
C ILE A 184 11.31 5.45 -9.40
N ILE A 185 12.21 4.77 -8.67
CA ILE A 185 12.01 4.47 -7.24
C ILE A 185 11.84 5.75 -6.41
N SER A 186 12.63 6.78 -6.69
CA SER A 186 12.52 8.09 -6.02
C SER A 186 11.19 8.77 -6.33
N GLU A 187 10.76 8.77 -7.58
CA GLU A 187 9.51 9.40 -8.01
C GLU A 187 8.28 8.66 -7.46
N ILE A 188 8.31 7.33 -7.41
CA ILE A 188 7.26 6.55 -6.73
C ILE A 188 7.23 6.93 -5.25
N LYS A 189 8.39 6.99 -4.57
CA LYS A 189 8.47 7.40 -3.14
C LYS A 189 7.94 8.79 -2.87
N ASN A 190 8.06 9.72 -3.81
CA ASN A 190 7.58 11.10 -3.68
C ASN A 190 6.10 11.25 -4.02
N SER A 191 5.49 10.21 -4.59
CA SER A 191 4.11 10.25 -5.04
C SER A 191 3.11 9.99 -3.91
N ARG A 192 1.92 10.55 -4.08
CA ARG A 192 0.75 10.31 -3.23
C ARG A 192 0.12 8.97 -3.54
N PHE A 193 0.06 8.62 -4.82
CA PHE A 193 -0.47 7.36 -5.36
C PHE A 193 0.16 7.06 -6.72
N VAL A 194 -0.10 5.87 -7.22
CA VAL A 194 0.34 5.41 -8.54
C VAL A 194 -0.86 5.05 -9.41
N VAL A 195 -0.83 5.44 -10.68
CA VAL A 195 -1.69 4.91 -11.74
C VAL A 195 -0.86 3.97 -12.58
N ALA A 196 -1.28 2.71 -12.69
CA ALA A 196 -0.57 1.68 -13.44
C ALA A 196 -1.44 1.19 -14.60
N ASP A 197 -1.11 1.59 -15.83
CA ASP A 197 -1.72 1.04 -17.03
C ASP A 197 -0.89 -0.15 -17.55
N ILE A 198 -1.44 -1.35 -17.39
CA ILE A 198 -0.75 -2.60 -17.72
C ILE A 198 -0.93 -3.03 -19.18
N THR A 199 -1.52 -2.19 -20.04
CA THR A 199 -1.68 -2.50 -21.46
C THR A 199 -0.30 -2.75 -22.10
N GLU A 200 -0.23 -3.75 -22.98
CA GLU A 200 1.00 -4.32 -23.57
C GLU A 200 1.90 -5.09 -22.58
N GLN A 201 1.41 -5.36 -21.37
CA GLN A 201 2.01 -6.30 -20.41
C GLN A 201 3.48 -6.02 -20.09
N LYS A 202 3.87 -4.73 -20.00
CA LYS A 202 5.27 -4.34 -19.74
C LYS A 202 5.67 -4.74 -18.32
N ARG A 203 6.69 -5.59 -18.21
CA ARG A 203 7.24 -6.06 -16.92
C ARG A 203 7.64 -4.92 -15.97
N GLY A 204 8.15 -3.81 -16.52
CA GLY A 204 8.51 -2.62 -15.74
C GLY A 204 7.32 -2.03 -15.00
N VAL A 205 6.15 -1.93 -15.65
CA VAL A 205 4.92 -1.40 -15.05
C VAL A 205 4.46 -2.27 -13.86
N TYR A 206 4.51 -3.60 -14.02
CA TYR A 206 4.20 -4.52 -12.92
C TYR A 206 5.17 -4.37 -11.74
N PHE A 207 6.46 -4.23 -12.02
CA PHE A 207 7.47 -4.01 -11.00
C PHE A 207 7.24 -2.70 -10.24
N GLU A 208 6.98 -1.60 -10.94
CA GLU A 208 6.71 -0.28 -10.37
C GLU A 208 5.46 -0.28 -9.50
N ALA A 209 4.37 -0.87 -10.01
CA ALA A 209 3.12 -1.02 -9.28
C ALA A 209 3.29 -1.92 -8.04
N GLY A 210 4.01 -3.04 -8.17
CA GLY A 210 4.35 -3.93 -7.07
C GLY A 210 5.23 -3.24 -6.01
N TYR A 211 6.17 -2.41 -6.43
CA TYR A 211 7.01 -1.62 -5.54
C TYR A 211 6.19 -0.59 -4.76
N ALA A 212 5.28 0.13 -5.44
CA ALA A 212 4.36 1.07 -4.81
C ALA A 212 3.46 0.40 -3.77
N LEU A 213 2.85 -0.74 -4.11
CA LEU A 213 2.11 -1.58 -3.16
C LEU A 213 2.99 -2.00 -1.97
N GLY A 214 4.25 -2.36 -2.26
CA GLY A 214 5.27 -2.69 -1.27
C GLY A 214 5.46 -1.61 -0.20
N MET A 215 5.45 -0.35 -0.63
CA MET A 215 5.57 0.84 0.23
C MET A 215 4.24 1.30 0.84
N GLY A 216 3.13 0.62 0.54
CA GLY A 216 1.80 1.01 1.02
C GLY A 216 1.23 2.25 0.32
N LEU A 217 1.71 2.58 -0.88
CA LEU A 217 1.08 3.60 -1.71
C LEU A 217 -0.16 3.00 -2.41
N PRO A 218 -1.28 3.74 -2.50
CA PRO A 218 -2.41 3.32 -3.31
C PRO A 218 -2.00 3.17 -4.78
N VAL A 219 -2.45 2.09 -5.41
CA VAL A 219 -2.27 1.85 -6.85
C VAL A 219 -3.63 1.71 -7.51
N ILE A 220 -3.88 2.54 -8.52
CA ILE A 220 -5.06 2.47 -9.38
C ILE A 220 -4.66 1.76 -10.67
N TRP A 221 -5.30 0.63 -10.94
CA TRP A 221 -4.95 -0.22 -12.08
C TRP A 221 -5.83 0.11 -13.29
N CYS A 222 -5.22 0.23 -14.46
CA CYS A 222 -5.88 0.47 -15.73
C CYS A 222 -5.43 -0.58 -16.75
N VAL A 223 -6.33 -0.98 -17.64
CA VAL A 223 -5.99 -1.88 -18.74
C VAL A 223 -6.97 -1.70 -19.88
N ARG A 224 -6.47 -1.68 -21.12
CA ARG A 224 -7.32 -1.69 -22.30
C ARG A 224 -8.05 -3.03 -22.41
N LYS A 225 -9.34 -3.00 -22.71
CA LYS A 225 -10.22 -4.19 -22.68
C LYS A 225 -9.72 -5.35 -23.53
N ASP A 226 -9.17 -5.06 -24.71
CA ASP A 226 -8.62 -6.07 -25.64
C ASP A 226 -7.35 -6.74 -25.11
N ASP A 227 -6.66 -6.13 -24.12
CA ASP A 227 -5.46 -6.67 -23.50
C ASP A 227 -5.70 -7.24 -22.09
N LEU A 228 -6.94 -7.16 -21.59
CA LEU A 228 -7.32 -7.67 -20.28
C LEU A 228 -7.08 -9.18 -20.15
N GLU A 229 -7.31 -9.97 -21.21
CA GLU A 229 -7.10 -11.41 -21.17
C GLU A 229 -5.62 -11.78 -20.98
N ASN A 230 -4.72 -10.93 -21.48
CA ASN A 230 -3.27 -11.08 -21.36
C ASN A 230 -2.76 -10.62 -19.99
N ALA A 231 -3.57 -9.88 -19.22
CA ALA A 231 -3.23 -9.42 -17.88
C ALA A 231 -2.79 -10.59 -17.00
N HIS A 232 -1.59 -10.47 -16.43
CA HIS A 232 -1.02 -11.50 -15.57
C HIS A 232 -1.99 -11.88 -14.45
N PHE A 233 -2.08 -13.17 -14.16
CA PHE A 233 -3.05 -13.75 -13.21
C PHE A 233 -3.05 -13.06 -11.84
N ASP A 234 -1.89 -12.55 -11.40
CA ASP A 234 -1.70 -11.91 -10.09
C ASP A 234 -2.38 -10.55 -9.93
N THR A 235 -2.71 -9.83 -11.02
CA THR A 235 -3.42 -8.56 -10.90
C THR A 235 -4.93 -8.72 -10.91
N ARG A 236 -5.49 -9.85 -11.36
CA ARG A 236 -6.96 -10.06 -11.49
C ARG A 236 -7.74 -9.91 -10.17
N GLN A 237 -7.06 -9.92 -9.03
CA GLN A 237 -7.63 -9.68 -7.71
C GLN A 237 -7.88 -8.19 -7.42
N TYR A 238 -7.21 -7.30 -8.15
CA TYR A 238 -7.40 -5.86 -8.07
C TYR A 238 -8.46 -5.41 -9.07
N ASN A 239 -9.32 -4.47 -8.64
CA ASN A 239 -10.27 -3.84 -9.54
C ASN A 239 -9.50 -2.97 -10.53
N HIS A 240 -9.54 -3.36 -11.80
CA HIS A 240 -9.01 -2.56 -12.89
C HIS A 240 -10.10 -1.66 -13.45
N ILE A 241 -9.71 -0.46 -13.85
CA ILE A 241 -10.45 0.32 -14.84
C ILE A 241 -10.17 -0.34 -16.19
N VAL A 242 -11.12 -1.17 -16.62
CA VAL A 242 -11.09 -1.82 -17.94
C VAL A 242 -11.67 -0.83 -18.95
N TRP A 243 -10.83 -0.26 -19.80
CA TRP A 243 -11.23 0.84 -20.68
C TRP A 243 -11.24 0.46 -22.16
N GLU A 244 -12.16 1.06 -22.91
CA GLU A 244 -12.33 0.89 -24.36
C GLU A 244 -12.14 2.21 -25.12
N THR A 245 -12.43 3.33 -24.47
CA THR A 245 -12.38 4.68 -25.04
C THR A 245 -11.66 5.62 -24.09
N GLU A 246 -11.11 6.71 -24.65
CA GLU A 246 -10.39 7.74 -23.89
C GLU A 246 -11.31 8.43 -22.88
N ASP A 247 -12.51 8.85 -23.31
CA ASP A 247 -13.51 9.52 -22.44
C ASP A 247 -13.89 8.66 -21.22
N TYR A 248 -14.10 7.37 -21.45
CA TYR A 248 -14.44 6.44 -20.37
C TYR A 248 -13.28 6.31 -19.37
N LEU A 249 -12.05 6.18 -19.86
CA LEU A 249 -10.87 6.11 -19.01
C LEU A 249 -10.72 7.40 -18.18
N GLU A 250 -10.85 8.57 -18.80
CA GLU A 250 -10.73 9.86 -18.10
C GLU A 250 -11.73 9.97 -16.95
N ASP A 251 -13.01 9.72 -17.23
CA ASP A 251 -14.07 9.84 -16.23
C ASP A 251 -13.92 8.81 -15.10
N GLN A 252 -13.70 7.54 -15.44
CA GLN A 252 -13.55 6.50 -14.43
C GLN A 252 -12.30 6.72 -13.58
N LEU A 253 -11.18 7.11 -14.18
CA LEU A 253 -9.94 7.38 -13.44
C LEU A 253 -10.12 8.55 -12.49
N TYR A 254 -10.76 9.65 -12.93
CA TYR A 254 -11.07 10.78 -12.06
C TYR A 254 -11.94 10.36 -10.86
N HIS A 255 -12.99 9.58 -11.10
CA HIS A 255 -13.87 9.10 -10.03
C HIS A 255 -13.16 8.18 -9.05
N PHE A 256 -12.31 7.27 -9.55
CA PHE A 256 -11.49 6.39 -8.71
C PHE A 256 -10.49 7.17 -7.86
N ILE A 257 -9.81 8.16 -8.43
CA ILE A 257 -8.88 9.02 -7.68
C ILE A 257 -9.65 9.74 -6.56
N CYS A 258 -10.79 10.35 -6.87
CA CYS A 258 -11.60 11.04 -5.87
C CYS A 258 -12.12 10.11 -4.77
N ALA A 259 -12.48 8.87 -5.10
CA ALA A 259 -13.04 7.92 -4.16
C ALA A 259 -11.98 7.27 -3.25
N ILE A 260 -10.81 6.93 -3.79
CA ILE A 260 -9.76 6.20 -3.06
C ILE A 260 -8.81 7.17 -2.36
N ILE A 261 -8.44 8.26 -3.03
CA ILE A 261 -7.42 9.20 -2.56
C ILE A 261 -8.05 10.44 -1.94
N GLY A 262 -9.20 10.88 -2.46
CA GLY A 262 -9.80 12.18 -2.17
C GLY A 262 -9.39 13.25 -3.18
N LYS A 263 -10.05 14.42 -3.15
CA LYS A 263 -9.66 15.55 -3.99
C LYS A 263 -8.39 16.20 -3.46
N GLY A 264 -7.43 16.45 -4.35
CA GLY A 264 -6.23 17.21 -4.04
C GLY A 264 -6.52 18.71 -3.90
N LYS A 265 -5.53 19.47 -3.43
CA LYS A 265 -5.59 20.93 -3.43
C LYS A 265 -5.45 21.40 -4.87
N VAL A 266 -6.52 21.96 -5.42
CA VAL A 266 -6.46 22.67 -6.70
C VAL A 266 -5.55 23.88 -6.50
N SER A 267 -4.42 23.91 -7.20
CA SER A 267 -3.54 25.09 -7.29
C SER A 267 -4.23 26.22 -8.03
#